data_AF-A0A2D6EP96-F1
#
_entry.id   AF-A0A2D6EP96-F1
#
_cell.length_a   1.000
_cell.length_b   1.000
_cell.length_c   1.000
_cell.angle_alpha   90.00
_cell.angle_beta   90.00
_cell.angle_gamma   90.00
#
_symmetry.space_group_name_H-M   'P 1'
#
loop_
_entity.id
_entity.type
_entity.pdbx_description
1 polymer ?
#
loop_
_entity_poly.entity_id
_entity_poly.type
_entity_poly.pdbx_seq_one_letter_code
_entity_poly.pdbx_strand_id
1 'polypeptide(L)'
;MKEFIKRHPSHDLADNAHYWLGEIYLVKEMPEKAVVSFSTGLSKFPKGAKAPANLLKMGTAFKQMGKNDFAQSSWKKLIKDFEKSPEADKATKELEALKAAG
;
A
#
# COMPACT_ATOMS: atom_id res chain seq x y z
N MET A 1 24.98 5.96 14.34
CA MET A 1 23.58 6.48 14.38
C MET A 1 23.45 7.94 13.92
N LYS A 2 24.36 8.86 14.29
CA LYS A 2 24.28 10.30 13.96
C LYS A 2 24.84 10.72 12.58
N GLU A 3 25.24 9.78 11.72
CA GLU A 3 25.80 10.08 10.37
C GLU A 3 24.91 9.66 9.18
N PHE A 4 23.93 8.77 9.35
CA PHE A 4 23.03 8.38 8.24
C PHE A 4 21.91 9.41 7.99
N ILE A 5 21.62 10.24 9.00
CA ILE A 5 20.56 11.26 8.99
C ILE A 5 21.10 12.61 8.47
N LYS A 6 22.43 12.77 8.34
CA LYS A 6 23.10 14.07 8.13
C LYS A 6 23.27 14.49 6.67
N ARG A 7 22.85 13.68 5.69
CA ARG A 7 23.04 13.97 4.24
C ARG A 7 21.77 14.26 3.44
N HIS A 8 20.56 14.05 3.98
CA HIS A 8 19.31 14.24 3.23
C HIS A 8 18.26 14.94 4.11
N PRO A 9 18.34 16.27 4.25
CA PRO A 9 17.48 17.02 5.15
C PRO A 9 16.10 17.26 4.52
N SER A 10 15.04 16.92 5.27
CA SER A 10 13.71 17.54 5.19
C SER A 10 12.63 17.06 4.19
N HIS A 11 12.67 15.87 3.57
CA HIS A 11 11.52 15.41 2.75
C HIS A 11 11.02 13.97 2.97
N ASP A 12 11.79 13.05 3.57
CA ASP A 12 11.36 11.64 3.72
C ASP A 12 10.36 11.36 4.87
N LEU A 13 10.29 12.23 5.89
CA LEU A 13 9.38 12.06 7.04
C LEU A 13 8.03 12.79 6.87
N ALA A 14 7.97 13.78 5.97
CA ALA A 14 6.72 14.45 5.60
C ALA A 14 5.92 13.68 4.53
N ASP A 15 6.56 12.73 3.85
CA ASP A 15 6.09 12.05 2.63
C ASP A 15 4.99 10.99 2.85
N ASN A 16 4.86 10.49 4.08
CA ASN A 16 4.11 9.26 4.33
C ASN A 16 2.75 9.47 5.01
N ALA A 17 2.29 10.72 5.14
CA ALA A 17 1.00 11.03 5.78
C ALA A 17 -0.19 10.33 5.10
N HIS A 18 -0.14 10.16 3.78
CA HIS A 18 -1.18 9.49 3.02
C HIS A 18 -1.29 7.98 3.33
N TYR A 19 -0.16 7.32 3.59
CA TYR A 19 -0.17 5.92 4.03
C TYR A 19 -0.86 5.80 5.40
N TRP A 20 -0.42 6.62 6.37
CA TRP A 20 -0.99 6.58 7.72
C TRP A 20 -2.47 6.98 7.75
N LEU A 21 -2.86 7.97 6.94
CA LEU A 21 -4.26 8.36 6.79
C LEU A 21 -5.09 7.22 6.20
N GLY A 22 -4.57 6.49 5.22
CA GLY A 22 -5.22 5.30 4.68
C GLY A 22 -5.40 4.20 5.71
N GLU A 23 -4.38 3.93 6.52
CA GLU A 23 -4.47 2.97 7.63
C GLU A 23 -5.52 3.39 8.68
N ILE A 24 -5.58 4.67 9.04
CA ILE A 24 -6.63 5.21 9.92
C ILE A 24 -8.02 4.97 9.33
N TYR A 25 -8.20 5.20 8.03
CA TYR A 25 -9.48 4.94 7.38
C TYR A 25 -9.84 3.46 7.35
N LEU A 26 -8.88 2.55 7.19
CA LEU A 26 -9.13 1.11 7.32
C LEU A 26 -9.58 0.73 8.73
N VAL A 27 -8.92 1.27 9.76
CA VAL A 27 -9.30 1.03 11.17
C VAL A 27 -10.70 1.57 11.47
N LYS A 28 -11.10 2.67 10.82
CA LYS A 28 -12.44 3.26 10.94
C LYS A 28 -13.50 2.60 10.04
N GLU A 29 -13.19 1.47 9.41
CA GLU A 29 -14.08 0.78 8.47
C GLU A 29 -14.55 1.69 7.32
N MET A 30 -13.67 2.59 6.86
CA MET A 30 -13.89 3.50 5.74
C MET A 30 -13.00 3.14 4.54
N PRO A 31 -13.13 1.94 3.95
CA PRO A 31 -12.19 1.45 2.94
C PRO A 31 -12.13 2.32 1.67
N GLU A 32 -13.23 2.98 1.30
CA GLU A 32 -13.25 3.92 0.17
C GLU A 32 -12.28 5.10 0.38
N LYS A 33 -12.30 5.70 1.58
CA LYS A 33 -11.39 6.80 1.94
C LYS A 33 -9.95 6.31 2.08
N ALA A 34 -9.77 5.06 2.51
CA ALA A 34 -8.46 4.43 2.55
C ALA A 34 -7.84 4.32 1.16
N VAL A 35 -8.60 3.81 0.17
CA VAL A 35 -8.15 3.72 -1.23
C VAL A 35 -7.73 5.08 -1.77
N VAL A 36 -8.54 6.13 -1.56
CA VAL A 36 -8.19 7.49 -2.01
C VAL A 36 -6.86 7.96 -1.40
N SER A 37 -6.65 7.68 -0.11
CA SER A 37 -5.42 8.07 0.60
C SER A 37 -4.20 7.33 0.06
N PHE A 38 -4.27 6.00 -0.06
CA PHE A 38 -3.18 5.19 -0.61
C PHE A 38 -2.87 5.53 -2.07
N SER A 39 -3.92 5.75 -2.88
CA SER A 39 -3.78 6.18 -4.28
C SER A 39 -3.10 7.55 -4.40
N THR A 40 -3.45 8.50 -3.52
CA THR A 40 -2.79 9.82 -3.48
C THR A 40 -1.31 9.67 -3.13
N GLY A 41 -0.98 8.82 -2.14
CA GLY A 41 0.41 8.51 -1.80
C GLY A 41 1.19 7.90 -2.96
N LEU A 42 0.58 6.96 -3.70
CA LEU A 42 1.18 6.34 -4.89
C LEU A 42 1.33 7.31 -6.07
N SER A 43 0.39 8.23 -6.25
CA SER A 43 0.47 9.23 -7.33
C SER A 43 1.60 10.22 -7.09
N LYS A 44 1.79 10.66 -5.84
CA LYS A 44 2.87 11.59 -5.47
C LYS A 44 4.23 10.91 -5.38
N PHE A 45 4.26 9.69 -4.84
CA PHE A 45 5.49 8.96 -4.53
C PHE A 45 5.45 7.54 -5.09
N PRO A 46 5.40 7.37 -6.44
CA PRO A 46 5.21 6.07 -7.08
C PRO A 46 6.35 5.08 -6.83
N LYS A 47 7.53 5.56 -6.44
CA LYS A 47 8.70 4.75 -6.05
C LYS A 47 9.16 5.03 -4.62
N GLY A 48 8.32 5.70 -3.81
CA GLY A 48 8.65 6.05 -2.44
C GLY A 48 8.68 4.82 -1.53
N ALA A 49 9.28 4.96 -0.35
CA ALA A 49 9.45 3.86 0.61
C ALA A 49 8.13 3.20 1.05
N LYS A 50 6.99 3.91 0.95
CA LYS A 50 5.65 3.39 1.25
C LYS A 50 4.85 2.95 0.02
N ALA A 51 5.38 3.07 -1.19
CA ALA A 51 4.67 2.61 -2.39
C ALA A 51 4.29 1.11 -2.32
N PRO A 52 5.17 0.19 -1.88
CA PRO A 52 4.79 -1.21 -1.71
C PRO A 52 3.63 -1.39 -0.70
N ALA A 53 3.73 -0.70 0.44
CA ALA A 53 2.73 -0.77 1.50
C ALA A 53 1.37 -0.16 1.08
N ASN A 54 1.38 0.95 0.34
CA ASN A 54 0.18 1.58 -0.20
C ASN A 54 -0.54 0.63 -1.15
N LEU A 55 0.16 -0.05 -2.07
CA LEU A 55 -0.46 -1.02 -2.98
C LEU A 55 -1.05 -2.23 -2.23
N LEU A 56 -0.32 -2.74 -1.22
CA LEU A 56 -0.79 -3.86 -0.40
C LEU A 56 -2.11 -3.51 0.27
N LYS A 57 -2.13 -2.37 0.97
CA LYS A 57 -3.29 -1.91 1.74
C LYS A 57 -4.44 -1.41 0.88
N MET A 58 -4.16 -0.86 -0.30
CA MET A 58 -5.18 -0.56 -1.28
C MET A 58 -5.90 -1.84 -1.74
N GLY A 59 -5.16 -2.94 -1.96
CA GLY A 59 -5.77 -4.23 -2.23
C GLY A 59 -6.62 -4.77 -1.06
N THR A 60 -6.14 -4.62 0.17
CA THR A 60 -6.94 -4.95 1.38
C THR A 60 -8.23 -4.14 1.45
N ALA A 61 -8.17 -2.84 1.19
CA ALA A 61 -9.34 -1.96 1.18
C ALA A 61 -10.35 -2.39 0.10
N PHE A 62 -9.88 -2.73 -1.11
CA PHE A 62 -10.75 -3.25 -2.17
C PHE A 62 -11.42 -4.57 -1.79
N LYS A 63 -10.68 -5.49 -1.16
CA LYS A 63 -11.24 -6.77 -0.67
C LYS A 63 -12.31 -6.54 0.40
N GLN A 64 -12.12 -5.61 1.34
CA GLN A 64 -13.14 -5.25 2.33
C GLN A 64 -14.43 -4.72 1.70
N MET A 65 -14.34 -4.08 0.52
CA MET A 65 -15.50 -3.61 -0.24
C MET A 65 -16.12 -4.69 -1.15
N GLY A 66 -15.63 -5.93 -1.12
CA GLY A 66 -16.04 -6.98 -2.06
C GLY A 66 -15.58 -6.75 -3.51
N LYS A 67 -14.71 -5.74 -3.75
CA LYS A 67 -14.18 -5.35 -5.06
C LYS A 67 -12.96 -6.20 -5.41
N ASN A 68 -13.17 -7.51 -5.53
CA ASN A 68 -12.10 -8.51 -5.65
C ASN A 68 -11.20 -8.30 -6.87
N ASP A 69 -11.73 -7.88 -8.02
CA ASP A 69 -10.92 -7.59 -9.22
C ASP A 69 -9.91 -6.45 -9.00
N PHE A 70 -10.33 -5.41 -8.29
CA PHE A 70 -9.48 -4.29 -7.93
C PHE A 70 -8.44 -4.67 -6.86
N ALA A 71 -8.83 -5.54 -5.92
CA ALA A 71 -7.89 -6.11 -4.95
C ALA A 71 -6.78 -6.90 -5.66
N GLN A 72 -7.17 -7.82 -6.55
CA GLN A 72 -6.22 -8.59 -7.34
C GLN A 72 -5.30 -7.72 -8.18
N SER A 73 -5.85 -6.70 -8.83
CA SER A 73 -5.09 -5.77 -9.68
C SER A 73 -4.02 -5.02 -8.87
N SER A 74 -4.38 -4.58 -7.65
CA SER A 74 -3.45 -3.88 -6.74
C SER A 74 -2.30 -4.77 -6.29
N TRP A 75 -2.60 -6.01 -5.90
CA TRP A 75 -1.58 -6.98 -5.47
C TRP A 75 -0.71 -7.49 -6.62
N LYS A 76 -1.27 -7.73 -7.80
CA LYS A 76 -0.49 -8.07 -9.00
C LYS A 76 0.46 -6.94 -9.38
N LYS A 77 0.02 -5.69 -9.30
CA LYS A 77 0.87 -4.52 -9.53
C LYS A 77 2.00 -4.45 -8.50
N LEU A 78 1.70 -4.68 -7.22
CA LEU A 78 2.71 -4.74 -6.16
C LEU A 78 3.79 -5.79 -6.43
N ILE A 79 3.39 -7.01 -6.75
CA ILE A 79 4.32 -8.11 -7.06
C ILE A 79 5.18 -7.77 -8.27
N LYS A 80 4.59 -7.18 -9.31
CA LYS A 80 5.31 -6.80 -10.53
C LYS A 80 6.30 -5.66 -10.30
N ASP A 81 5.87 -4.61 -9.61
CA ASP A 81 6.65 -3.36 -9.52
C ASP A 81 7.63 -3.38 -8.34
N PHE A 82 7.41 -4.22 -7.33
CA PHE A 82 8.22 -4.32 -6.11
C PHE A 82 8.49 -5.77 -5.69
N GLU A 83 8.88 -6.61 -6.65
CA GLU A 83 9.06 -8.06 -6.49
C GLU A 83 9.90 -8.49 -5.27
N LYS A 84 10.90 -7.68 -4.87
CA LYS A 84 11.82 -7.98 -3.76
C LYS A 84 11.37 -7.41 -2.42
N SER A 85 10.19 -6.80 -2.37
CA SER A 85 9.66 -6.20 -1.14
C SER A 85 8.96 -7.26 -0.28
N PRO A 86 9.03 -7.16 1.06
CA PRO A 86 8.23 -8.02 1.95
C PRO A 86 6.72 -7.91 1.70
N GLU A 87 6.25 -6.77 1.18
CA GLU A 87 4.86 -6.56 0.80
C GLU A 87 4.45 -7.40 -0.41
N ALA A 88 5.35 -7.68 -1.36
CA ALA A 88 5.07 -8.56 -2.49
C ALA A 88 4.79 -10.00 -2.03
N ASP A 89 5.54 -10.52 -1.06
CA ASP A 89 5.28 -11.84 -0.48
C ASP A 89 3.90 -11.92 0.18
N LYS A 90 3.51 -10.85 0.90
CA LYS A 90 2.16 -10.76 1.50
C LYS A 90 1.08 -10.67 0.43
N ALA A 91 1.30 -9.90 -0.62
CA ALA A 91 0.37 -9.75 -1.73
C ALA A 91 0.13 -11.07 -2.47
N THR A 92 1.18 -11.89 -2.63
CA THR A 92 1.05 -13.25 -3.20
C THR A 92 0.12 -14.11 -2.35
N LYS A 93 0.31 -14.11 -1.03
CA LYS A 93 -0.55 -14.87 -0.09
C LYS A 93 -2.00 -14.37 -0.12
N GLU A 94 -2.22 -13.07 -0.19
CA GLU A 94 -3.57 -12.50 -0.32
C GLU A 94 -4.26 -12.90 -1.63
N LEU A 95 -3.51 -12.95 -2.75
CA LEU A 95 -4.03 -13.43 -4.03
C LEU A 95 -4.43 -14.91 -3.97
N GLU A 96 -3.61 -15.75 -3.35
CA GLU A 96 -3.90 -17.18 -3.17
C GLU A 96 -5.15 -17.37 -2.31
N ALA A 97 -5.22 -16.68 -1.17
CA ALA A 97 -6.37 -16.73 -0.27
C ALA A 97 -7.65 -16.24 -0.95
N LEU A 98 -7.57 -15.19 -1.79
CA LEU A 98 -8.72 -14.67 -2.51
C LEU A 98 -9.24 -15.66 -3.56
N LYS A 99 -8.35 -16.39 -4.23
CA LYS A 99 -8.75 -17.44 -5.20
C LYS A 99 -9.38 -18.66 -4.52
N ALA A 100 -8.93 -19.02 -3.33
CA ALA A 100 -9.47 -20.15 -2.58
C ALA A 100 -10.87 -19.88 -1.98
N ALA A 101 -11.27 -18.61 -1.90
CA ALA A 101 -12.55 -18.19 -1.32
C ALA A 101 -13.69 -18.04 -2.36
N GLY A 102 -13.41 -18.25 -3.66
CA GLY A 102 -14.38 -18.23 -4.75
C GLY A 102 -14.51 -19.60 -5.40
#